data_AF-A0A2D5S0Y6-F1
#
_entry.id   AF-A0A2D5S0Y6-F1
#
_cell.length_a   1.000
_cell.length_b   1.000
_cell.length_c   1.000
_cell.angle_alpha   90.00
_cell.angle_beta   90.00
_cell.angle_gamma   90.00
#
_symmetry.space_group_name_H-M   'P 1'
#
loop_
_entity.id
_entity.type
_entity.pdbx_description
1 polymer ?
#
loop_
_entity_poly.entity_id
_entity_poly.type
_entity_poly.pdbx_seq_one_letter_code
_entity_poly.pdbx_strand_id
1 'polypeptide(L)'
;MLNGALKFSRLETQLSDNVTAESSKRVKLHIQFFKRILMRYEILHSHCHRLVEDINSLIDRDYWLKLEVKAGYLEPKDDVLFRRCLFHFASTISEVKSRPSSVFVFDTNIDLLNWYRKNFELGSDLHEALTNWNLESGLAGSTTRFNAQKALMCLHLLFDKAPKLADLISRHGLSWFKSSQHFKNVFHEHPIEDRNKVLQSALLSVLRVNYPKRFSTVKIAINRKSIDVTDLAQSEPVLIKQLQAVADSAKFKGDLEHNIEAMTRRFLAIVTSIRRFSEEKPDAFKEHGLDNFKANNFSLLKEAKAALRKDQFSELLLLVEQHLGEKIHRHDYIAHLLPFYFKRYENFRCIDYSEIALTCPSLMLEIEQLHRSEIALLPEKNYNIETLHTRFSKLKRLIVNYLTPNYKKAVLEHGFLCLGMDQSSIQKAIFEQLQSAVKSKSISIRSGASYTETMRWLMTI
;
A
#
# COMPACT_ATOMS: atom_id res chain seq x y z
N MET A 1 17.96 -61.15 -14.42
CA MET A 1 16.70 -61.72 -14.96
C MET A 1 16.19 -60.78 -16.04
N LEU A 2 16.10 -61.31 -17.26
CA LEU A 2 15.51 -60.79 -18.50
C LEU A 2 15.94 -59.41 -19.01
N ASN A 3 17.01 -59.44 -19.82
CA ASN A 3 17.18 -58.60 -21.02
C ASN A 3 15.98 -58.82 -21.98
N GLY A 4 14.80 -58.33 -21.59
CA GLY A 4 13.68 -58.21 -22.50
C GLY A 4 13.99 -57.07 -23.45
N ALA A 5 14.62 -57.37 -24.59
CA ALA A 5 14.76 -56.41 -25.68
C ALA A 5 13.36 -55.87 -26.00
N LEU A 6 13.11 -54.59 -25.69
CA LEU A 6 11.85 -53.92 -26.00
C LEU A 6 11.54 -54.14 -27.49
N LYS A 7 10.50 -54.91 -27.78
CA LYS A 7 10.09 -55.22 -29.15
C LYS A 7 9.28 -54.05 -29.69
N PHE A 8 9.95 -53.18 -30.43
CA PHE A 8 9.34 -51.97 -31.01
C PHE A 8 8.43 -52.22 -32.23
N SER A 9 8.38 -53.46 -32.74
CA SER A 9 7.63 -53.78 -33.97
C SER A 9 6.16 -53.38 -33.87
N ARG A 10 5.54 -53.54 -32.70
CA ARG A 10 4.14 -53.19 -32.47
C ARG A 10 3.90 -51.67 -32.51
N LEU A 11 4.75 -50.90 -31.83
CA LEU A 11 4.74 -49.44 -31.88
C LEU A 11 4.97 -48.93 -33.31
N GLU A 12 5.87 -49.56 -34.07
CA GLU A 12 6.14 -49.21 -35.47
C GLU A 12 4.93 -49.41 -36.38
N THR A 13 4.24 -50.54 -36.24
CA THR A 13 3.00 -50.82 -36.99
C THR A 13 1.91 -49.82 -36.62
N GLN A 14 1.61 -49.66 -35.33
CA GLN A 14 0.56 -48.75 -34.86
C GLN A 14 0.82 -47.30 -35.27
N LEU A 15 2.07 -46.85 -35.20
CA LEU A 15 2.42 -45.52 -35.69
C LEU A 15 2.17 -45.43 -37.19
N SER A 16 2.69 -46.38 -37.98
CA SER A 16 2.61 -46.37 -39.45
C SER A 16 1.18 -46.35 -39.99
N ASP A 17 0.24 -47.00 -39.30
CA ASP A 17 -1.17 -47.05 -39.68
C ASP A 17 -1.90 -45.69 -39.48
N ASN A 18 -1.34 -44.81 -38.66
CA ASN A 18 -1.94 -43.53 -38.27
C ASN A 18 -1.25 -42.30 -38.91
N VAL A 19 -0.42 -42.48 -39.94
CA VAL A 19 0.38 -41.40 -40.54
C VAL A 19 -0.01 -41.09 -41.98
N THR A 20 -0.02 -39.81 -42.34
CA THR A 20 -0.12 -39.37 -43.75
C THR A 20 1.22 -39.54 -44.47
N ALA A 21 1.21 -39.53 -45.81
CA ALA A 21 2.43 -39.62 -46.62
C ALA A 21 3.48 -38.54 -46.25
N GLU A 22 3.02 -37.33 -45.89
CA GLU A 22 3.87 -36.22 -45.47
C GLU A 22 4.45 -36.40 -44.05
N SER A 23 3.67 -36.97 -43.12
CA SER A 23 4.10 -37.17 -41.73
C SER A 23 4.90 -38.46 -41.51
N SER A 24 4.85 -39.41 -42.45
CA SER A 24 5.50 -40.74 -42.35
C SER A 24 7.03 -40.65 -42.19
N LYS A 25 7.69 -39.79 -42.96
CA LYS A 25 9.15 -39.58 -42.85
C LYS A 25 9.54 -39.07 -41.46
N ARG A 26 8.74 -38.15 -40.90
CA ARG A 26 8.96 -37.56 -39.58
C ARG A 26 8.78 -38.61 -38.49
N VAL A 27 7.71 -39.41 -38.55
CA VAL A 27 7.44 -40.45 -37.55
C VAL A 27 8.53 -41.52 -37.53
N LYS A 28 8.97 -42.01 -38.71
CA LYS A 28 10.09 -42.97 -38.82
C LYS A 28 11.37 -42.45 -38.16
N LEU A 29 11.71 -41.18 -38.37
CA LEU A 29 12.86 -40.54 -37.73
C LEU A 29 12.71 -40.49 -36.19
N HIS A 30 11.54 -40.11 -35.68
CA HIS A 30 11.30 -40.04 -34.24
C HIS A 30 11.27 -41.43 -33.59
N ILE A 31 10.82 -42.48 -34.29
CA ILE A 31 10.96 -43.87 -33.83
C ILE A 31 12.44 -44.24 -33.68
N GLN A 32 13.30 -43.91 -34.66
CA GLN A 32 14.74 -44.17 -34.57
C GLN A 32 15.39 -43.45 -33.38
N PHE A 33 15.03 -42.17 -33.16
CA PHE A 33 15.50 -41.43 -31.99
C PHE A 33 15.01 -42.04 -30.68
N PHE A 34 13.72 -42.38 -30.60
CA PHE A 34 13.13 -43.00 -29.43
C PHE A 34 13.79 -44.34 -29.08
N LYS A 35 14.03 -45.20 -30.08
CA LYS A 35 14.79 -46.45 -29.93
C LYS A 35 16.19 -46.19 -29.39
N ARG A 36 16.92 -45.26 -30.00
CA ARG A 36 18.29 -44.91 -29.57
C ARG A 36 18.32 -44.43 -28.13
N ILE A 37 17.35 -43.60 -27.73
CA ILE A 37 17.24 -43.09 -26.35
C ILE A 37 16.96 -44.24 -25.40
N LEU A 38 15.97 -45.10 -25.69
CA LEU A 38 15.68 -46.23 -24.82
C LEU A 38 16.86 -47.20 -24.71
N MET A 39 17.56 -47.50 -25.81
CA MET A 39 18.78 -48.33 -25.75
C MET A 39 19.90 -47.71 -24.90
N ARG A 40 19.96 -46.37 -24.81
CA ARG A 40 20.98 -45.66 -24.03
C ARG A 40 20.62 -45.54 -22.54
N TYR A 41 19.33 -45.45 -22.20
CA TYR A 41 18.87 -45.17 -20.84
C TYR A 41 17.88 -46.23 -20.34
N GLU A 42 18.41 -47.26 -19.66
CA GLU A 42 17.63 -48.36 -19.10
C GLU A 42 16.54 -47.93 -18.11
N ILE A 43 16.76 -46.81 -17.40
CA ILE A 43 15.79 -46.24 -16.45
C ILE A 43 14.41 -45.95 -17.07
N LEU A 44 14.35 -45.75 -18.39
CA LEU A 44 13.10 -45.50 -19.10
C LEU A 44 12.38 -46.75 -19.58
N HIS A 45 13.01 -47.93 -19.54
CA HIS A 45 12.45 -49.16 -20.11
C HIS A 45 11.13 -49.56 -19.44
N SER A 46 11.13 -49.63 -18.10
CA SER A 46 9.94 -49.99 -17.33
C SER A 46 8.84 -48.95 -17.46
N HIS A 47 9.19 -47.68 -17.60
CA HIS A 47 8.23 -46.59 -17.75
C HIS A 47 7.61 -46.54 -19.16
N CYS A 48 8.37 -46.88 -20.20
CA CYS A 48 7.92 -46.83 -21.59
C CYS A 48 7.30 -48.14 -22.09
N HIS A 49 7.24 -49.20 -21.27
CA HIS A 49 6.69 -50.49 -21.67
C HIS A 49 5.26 -50.36 -22.23
N ARG A 50 4.38 -49.65 -21.50
CA ARG A 50 2.99 -49.41 -21.90
C ARG A 50 2.90 -48.67 -23.25
N LEU A 51 3.76 -47.68 -23.47
CA LEU A 51 3.87 -46.96 -24.74
C LEU A 51 4.34 -47.86 -25.89
N VAL A 52 5.32 -48.73 -25.64
CA VAL A 52 5.85 -49.63 -26.68
C VAL A 52 4.84 -50.70 -27.08
N GLU A 53 3.94 -51.10 -26.17
CA GLU A 53 2.87 -52.06 -26.47
C GLU A 53 1.62 -51.41 -27.09
N ASP A 54 1.27 -50.20 -26.66
CA ASP A 54 0.08 -49.49 -27.13
C ASP A 54 0.30 -47.98 -27.14
N ILE A 55 0.34 -47.41 -28.35
CA ILE A 55 0.48 -45.96 -28.54
C ILE A 55 -0.67 -45.16 -27.93
N ASN A 56 -1.87 -45.75 -27.83
CA ASN A 56 -3.03 -45.10 -27.23
C ASN A 56 -2.84 -44.80 -25.74
N SER A 57 -1.83 -45.40 -25.10
CA SER A 57 -1.43 -45.02 -23.76
C SER A 57 -1.06 -43.54 -23.63
N LEU A 58 -0.66 -42.85 -24.71
CA LEU A 58 -0.41 -41.39 -24.69
C LEU A 58 -1.69 -40.53 -24.61
N ILE A 59 -2.87 -41.11 -24.81
CA ILE A 59 -4.15 -40.42 -24.57
C ILE A 59 -4.34 -40.18 -23.06
N ASP A 60 -3.84 -41.09 -22.23
CA ASP A 60 -3.75 -40.91 -20.78
C ASP A 60 -2.69 -39.84 -20.47
N ARG A 61 -3.17 -38.61 -20.23
CA ARG A 61 -2.30 -37.45 -20.01
C ARG A 61 -1.44 -37.60 -18.75
N ASP A 62 -1.89 -38.34 -17.74
CA ASP A 62 -1.10 -38.59 -16.53
C ASP A 62 0.06 -39.54 -16.82
N TYR A 63 -0.17 -40.56 -17.65
CA TYR A 63 0.89 -41.44 -18.12
C TYR A 63 1.91 -40.67 -18.96
N TRP A 64 1.48 -39.86 -19.92
CA TRP A 64 2.39 -39.05 -20.72
C TRP A 64 3.16 -38.06 -19.83
N LEU A 65 2.50 -37.34 -18.92
CA LEU A 65 3.17 -36.42 -17.99
C LEU A 65 4.27 -37.13 -17.17
N LYS A 66 4.01 -38.34 -16.66
CA LYS A 66 5.02 -39.15 -15.95
C LYS A 66 6.25 -39.40 -16.83
N LEU A 67 6.08 -39.69 -18.11
CA LEU A 67 7.20 -39.86 -19.04
C LEU A 67 7.99 -38.55 -19.24
N GLU A 68 7.32 -37.40 -19.35
CA GLU A 68 8.00 -36.10 -19.49
C GLU A 68 8.83 -35.73 -18.26
N VAL A 69 8.31 -36.04 -17.06
CA VAL A 69 9.03 -35.87 -15.80
C VAL A 69 10.25 -36.79 -15.75
N LYS A 70 10.08 -38.08 -16.07
CA LYS A 70 11.18 -39.06 -16.11
C LYS A 70 12.24 -38.75 -17.17
N ALA A 71 11.89 -38.03 -18.23
CA ALA A 71 12.86 -37.54 -19.20
C ALA A 71 13.91 -36.60 -18.59
N GLY A 72 13.68 -36.07 -17.37
CA GLY A 72 14.65 -35.27 -16.63
C GLY A 72 15.91 -36.04 -16.18
N TYR A 73 15.91 -37.37 -16.21
CA TYR A 73 17.10 -38.19 -15.95
C TYR A 73 18.02 -38.34 -17.18
N LEU A 74 17.60 -37.82 -18.33
CA LEU A 74 18.37 -37.86 -19.58
C LEU A 74 19.32 -36.67 -19.69
N GLU A 75 20.33 -36.76 -20.55
CA GLU A 75 21.08 -35.57 -20.97
C GLU A 75 20.14 -34.55 -21.62
N PRO A 76 20.40 -33.22 -21.48
CA PRO A 76 19.47 -32.18 -21.94
C PRO A 76 19.03 -32.29 -23.41
N LYS A 77 19.93 -32.74 -24.29
CA LYS A 77 19.62 -32.97 -25.71
C LYS A 77 18.66 -34.15 -25.90
N ASP A 78 18.90 -35.24 -25.18
CA ASP A 78 18.10 -36.46 -25.26
C ASP A 78 16.73 -36.27 -24.58
N ASP A 79 16.66 -35.48 -23.50
CA ASP A 79 15.40 -35.05 -22.88
C ASP A 79 14.46 -34.36 -23.90
N VAL A 80 14.99 -33.33 -24.57
CA VAL A 80 14.23 -32.57 -25.57
C VAL A 80 13.79 -33.48 -26.72
N LEU A 81 14.70 -34.34 -27.21
CA LEU A 81 14.40 -35.29 -28.27
C LEU A 81 13.34 -36.30 -27.85
N PHE A 82 13.43 -36.85 -26.64
CA PHE A 82 12.47 -37.81 -26.10
C PHE A 82 11.07 -37.22 -26.03
N ARG A 83 10.91 -36.04 -25.40
CA ARG A 83 9.62 -35.36 -25.30
C ARG A 83 9.06 -34.96 -26.66
N ARG A 84 9.92 -34.60 -27.61
CA ARG A 84 9.53 -34.33 -28.99
C ARG A 84 8.98 -35.60 -29.65
N CYS A 85 9.58 -36.77 -29.42
CA CYS A 85 9.05 -38.06 -29.89
C CYS A 85 7.65 -38.32 -29.32
N LEU A 86 7.46 -38.17 -27.99
CA LEU A 86 6.15 -38.35 -27.35
C LEU A 86 5.07 -37.45 -27.98
N PHE A 87 5.38 -36.17 -28.18
CA PHE A 87 4.45 -35.23 -28.79
C PHE A 87 4.06 -35.63 -30.23
N HIS A 88 5.03 -36.01 -31.07
CA HIS A 88 4.73 -36.44 -32.43
C HIS A 88 3.92 -37.75 -32.45
N PHE A 89 4.23 -38.70 -31.57
CA PHE A 89 3.45 -39.93 -31.44
C PHE A 89 2.01 -39.62 -31.02
N ALA A 90 1.81 -38.79 -29.99
CA ALA A 90 0.48 -38.40 -29.55
C ALA A 90 -0.32 -37.65 -30.64
N SER A 91 0.37 -36.81 -31.44
CA SER A 91 -0.26 -36.08 -32.56
C SER A 91 -0.72 -36.96 -33.72
N THR A 92 -0.21 -38.20 -33.83
CA THR A 92 -0.70 -39.16 -34.85
C THR A 92 -2.01 -39.83 -34.46
N ILE A 93 -2.29 -39.95 -33.16
CA ILE A 93 -3.46 -40.68 -32.65
C ILE A 93 -4.61 -39.78 -32.20
N SER A 94 -4.36 -38.50 -31.94
CA SER A 94 -5.38 -37.55 -31.49
C SER A 94 -5.00 -36.10 -31.83
N GLU A 95 -5.99 -35.21 -31.89
CA GLU A 95 -5.77 -33.78 -32.03
C GLU A 95 -5.19 -33.18 -30.74
N VAL A 96 -3.88 -33.34 -30.55
CA VAL A 96 -3.18 -32.80 -29.39
C VAL A 96 -2.78 -31.34 -29.63
N LYS A 97 -3.42 -30.42 -28.91
CA LYS A 97 -3.09 -28.98 -28.94
C LYS A 97 -1.90 -28.61 -28.05
N SER A 98 -1.64 -29.38 -26.99
CA SER A 98 -0.58 -29.08 -26.03
C SER A 98 -0.08 -30.33 -25.28
N ARG A 99 1.15 -30.25 -24.76
CA ARG A 99 1.72 -31.30 -23.89
C ARG A 99 1.04 -31.27 -22.52
N PRO A 100 0.96 -32.39 -21.80
CA PRO A 100 0.42 -32.43 -20.43
C PRO A 100 1.16 -31.51 -19.46
N SER A 101 2.48 -31.32 -19.63
CA SER A 101 3.25 -30.39 -18.79
C SER A 101 3.00 -28.92 -19.11
N SER A 102 2.04 -28.57 -19.99
CA SER A 102 1.81 -27.20 -20.43
C SER A 102 0.35 -26.79 -20.34
N VAL A 103 0.12 -25.55 -19.89
CA VAL A 103 -1.21 -24.94 -19.85
C VAL A 103 -1.37 -24.00 -21.04
N PHE A 104 -2.45 -24.17 -21.79
CA PHE A 104 -2.80 -23.25 -22.87
C PHE A 104 -3.49 -22.00 -22.28
N VAL A 105 -2.86 -20.84 -22.41
CA VAL A 105 -3.40 -19.55 -21.95
C VAL A 105 -3.50 -18.61 -23.14
N PHE A 106 -4.73 -18.22 -23.48
CA PHE A 106 -5.11 -17.41 -24.64
C PHE A 106 -4.68 -17.97 -26.01
N ASP A 107 -3.43 -17.77 -26.40
CA ASP A 107 -2.85 -18.16 -27.70
C ASP A 107 -1.52 -18.93 -27.56
N THR A 108 -1.08 -19.19 -26.32
CA THR A 108 0.27 -19.67 -26.03
C THR A 108 0.24 -20.81 -25.00
N ASN A 109 1.08 -21.82 -25.22
CA ASN A 109 1.34 -22.87 -24.23
C ASN A 109 2.43 -22.40 -23.25
N ILE A 110 2.08 -22.31 -21.97
CA ILE A 110 3.01 -22.02 -20.87
C ILE A 110 3.55 -23.35 -20.34
N ASP A 111 4.87 -23.54 -20.42
CA ASP A 111 5.54 -24.77 -19.98
C ASP A 111 5.71 -24.80 -18.45
N LEU A 112 5.19 -25.84 -17.82
CA LEU A 112 5.28 -26.12 -16.39
C LEU A 112 6.19 -27.32 -16.06
N LEU A 113 6.87 -27.90 -17.05
CA LEU A 113 7.67 -29.12 -16.85
C LEU A 113 8.73 -28.97 -15.74
N ASN A 114 9.37 -27.80 -15.65
CA ASN A 114 10.35 -27.52 -14.60
C ASN A 114 9.73 -27.56 -13.20
N TRP A 115 8.45 -27.19 -13.06
CA TRP A 115 7.72 -27.26 -11.79
C TRP A 115 7.40 -28.71 -11.45
N TYR A 116 6.84 -29.48 -12.39
CA TYR A 116 6.58 -30.91 -12.20
C TYR A 116 7.84 -31.73 -11.84
N ARG A 117 8.99 -31.38 -12.43
CA ARG A 117 10.28 -32.04 -12.12
C ARG A 117 10.79 -31.70 -10.73
N LYS A 118 10.54 -30.49 -10.23
CA LYS A 118 10.89 -30.11 -8.86
C LYS A 118 9.96 -30.78 -7.85
N ASN A 119 8.65 -30.69 -8.09
CA ASN A 119 7.63 -31.32 -7.28
C ASN A 119 6.36 -31.54 -8.12
N PHE A 120 5.90 -32.79 -8.18
CA PHE A 120 4.77 -33.17 -9.02
C PHE A 120 3.46 -32.49 -8.57
N GLU A 121 3.21 -32.43 -7.27
CA GLU A 121 1.99 -31.82 -6.68
C GLU A 121 1.95 -30.31 -6.96
N LEU A 122 3.06 -29.61 -6.80
CA LEU A 122 3.16 -28.18 -7.13
C LEU A 122 2.96 -27.93 -8.63
N GLY A 123 3.51 -28.78 -9.50
CA GLY A 123 3.27 -28.69 -10.93
C GLY A 123 1.78 -28.83 -11.27
N SER A 124 1.09 -29.78 -10.62
CA SER A 124 -0.34 -30.01 -10.78
C SER A 124 -1.18 -28.83 -10.30
N ASP A 125 -0.89 -28.31 -9.11
CA ASP A 125 -1.60 -27.16 -8.54
C ASP A 125 -1.39 -25.89 -9.38
N LEU A 126 -0.18 -25.66 -9.90
CA LEU A 126 0.08 -24.56 -10.85
C LEU A 126 -0.67 -24.75 -12.17
N HIS A 127 -0.77 -25.98 -12.67
CA HIS A 127 -1.50 -26.28 -13.90
C HIS A 127 -2.99 -25.96 -13.74
N GLU A 128 -3.60 -26.42 -12.65
CA GLU A 128 -4.98 -26.11 -12.30
C GLU A 128 -5.18 -24.60 -12.11
N ALA A 129 -4.30 -23.96 -11.35
CA ALA A 129 -4.42 -22.53 -11.05
C ALA A 129 -4.38 -21.63 -12.28
N LEU A 130 -3.50 -21.94 -13.24
CA LEU A 130 -3.41 -21.20 -14.49
C LEU A 130 -4.54 -21.53 -15.47
N THR A 131 -5.08 -22.74 -15.40
CA THR A 131 -6.27 -23.13 -16.17
C THR A 131 -7.48 -22.33 -15.69
N ASN A 132 -7.71 -22.27 -14.38
CA ASN A 132 -8.79 -21.47 -13.78
C ASN A 132 -8.59 -19.97 -14.06
N TRP A 133 -7.36 -19.46 -13.95
CA TRP A 133 -7.04 -18.09 -14.32
C TRP A 133 -7.39 -17.77 -15.78
N ASN A 134 -7.08 -18.67 -16.71
CA ASN A 134 -7.41 -18.47 -18.13
C ASN A 134 -8.92 -18.44 -18.38
N LEU A 135 -9.70 -19.19 -17.61
CA LEU A 135 -11.15 -19.25 -17.72
C LEU A 135 -11.85 -18.05 -17.05
N GLU A 136 -11.31 -17.55 -15.92
CA GLU A 136 -12.04 -16.63 -15.03
C GLU A 136 -11.47 -15.20 -14.95
N SER A 137 -10.30 -14.89 -15.53
CA SER A 137 -9.64 -13.59 -15.30
C SER A 137 -10.48 -12.35 -15.69
N GLY A 138 -11.41 -12.49 -16.63
CA GLY A 138 -12.20 -11.38 -17.20
C GLY A 138 -11.37 -10.33 -17.93
N LEU A 139 -10.06 -10.55 -18.11
CA LEU A 139 -9.13 -9.65 -18.77
C LEU A 139 -9.02 -9.96 -20.27
N ALA A 140 -8.51 -8.99 -21.03
CA ALA A 140 -8.11 -9.24 -22.41
C ALA A 140 -7.09 -10.40 -22.46
N GLY A 141 -7.22 -11.28 -23.45
CA GLY A 141 -6.44 -12.52 -23.51
C GLY A 141 -4.92 -12.32 -23.46
N SER A 142 -4.41 -11.26 -24.12
CA SER A 142 -2.99 -10.89 -24.05
C SER A 142 -2.54 -10.52 -22.63
N THR A 143 -3.38 -9.83 -21.86
CA THR A 143 -3.14 -9.48 -20.45
C THR A 143 -3.26 -10.71 -19.55
N THR A 144 -4.22 -11.60 -19.80
CA THR A 144 -4.36 -12.88 -19.09
C THR A 144 -3.08 -13.71 -19.20
N ARG A 145 -2.55 -13.85 -20.42
CA ARG A 145 -1.27 -14.52 -20.69
C ARG A 145 -0.10 -13.85 -19.98
N PHE A 146 0.00 -12.52 -20.09
CA PHE A 146 1.07 -11.75 -19.45
C PHE A 146 1.09 -11.96 -17.94
N ASN A 147 -0.07 -11.91 -17.27
CA ASN A 147 -0.17 -12.14 -15.83
C ASN A 147 0.18 -13.58 -15.45
N ALA A 148 -0.25 -14.58 -16.22
CA ALA A 148 0.13 -15.98 -15.97
C ALA A 148 1.65 -16.19 -15.98
N GLN A 149 2.34 -15.64 -16.98
CA GLN A 149 3.81 -15.72 -17.07
C GLN A 149 4.50 -14.96 -15.93
N LYS A 150 3.98 -13.77 -15.57
CA LYS A 150 4.52 -12.95 -14.48
C LYS A 150 4.31 -13.59 -13.10
N ALA A 151 3.20 -14.30 -12.90
CA ALA A 151 2.94 -15.05 -11.67
C ALA A 151 3.96 -16.19 -11.48
N LEU A 152 4.25 -16.96 -12.53
CA LEU A 152 5.29 -18.00 -12.48
C LEU A 152 6.68 -17.42 -12.26
N MET A 153 7.02 -16.31 -12.93
CA MET A 153 8.28 -15.61 -12.72
C MET A 153 8.41 -15.09 -11.28
N CYS A 154 7.31 -14.61 -10.68
CA CYS A 154 7.27 -14.18 -9.29
C CYS A 154 7.65 -15.33 -8.34
N LEU A 155 7.04 -16.51 -8.52
CA LEU A 155 7.35 -17.70 -7.72
C LEU A 155 8.79 -18.16 -7.93
N HIS A 156 9.29 -18.10 -9.17
CA HIS A 156 10.67 -18.48 -9.47
C HIS A 156 11.68 -17.59 -8.70
N LEU A 157 11.52 -16.27 -8.79
CA LEU A 157 12.38 -15.32 -8.08
C LEU A 157 12.24 -15.44 -6.55
N LEU A 158 11.04 -15.73 -6.05
CA LEU A 158 10.83 -15.99 -4.63
C LEU A 158 11.61 -17.24 -4.18
N PHE A 159 11.60 -18.31 -4.97
CA PHE A 159 12.30 -19.56 -4.65
C PHE A 159 13.81 -19.38 -4.73
N ASP A 160 14.31 -18.59 -5.69
CA ASP A 160 15.74 -18.26 -5.78
C ASP A 160 16.20 -17.44 -4.58
N LYS A 161 15.35 -16.49 -4.11
CA LYS A 161 15.66 -15.64 -2.96
C LYS A 161 15.54 -16.37 -1.63
N ALA A 162 14.56 -17.28 -1.51
CA ALA A 162 14.26 -18.00 -0.28
C ALA A 162 14.03 -19.50 -0.56
N PRO A 163 15.11 -20.29 -0.74
CA PRO A 163 15.00 -21.72 -1.09
C PRO A 163 14.20 -22.55 -0.07
N LYS A 164 14.23 -22.18 1.22
CA LYS A 164 13.43 -22.85 2.26
C LYS A 164 11.91 -22.71 2.04
N LEU A 165 11.46 -21.61 1.43
CA LEU A 165 10.05 -21.44 1.06
C LEU A 165 9.66 -22.35 -0.10
N ALA A 166 10.60 -22.68 -0.99
CA ALA A 166 10.36 -23.60 -2.09
C ALA A 166 9.91 -24.96 -1.56
N ASP A 167 10.54 -25.48 -0.50
CA ASP A 167 10.14 -26.75 0.12
C ASP A 167 8.74 -26.69 0.74
N LEU A 168 8.43 -25.61 1.43
CA LEU A 168 7.12 -25.41 2.07
C LEU A 168 5.99 -25.29 1.05
N ILE A 169 6.18 -24.44 0.04
CA ILE A 169 5.21 -24.24 -1.04
C ILE A 169 5.12 -25.50 -1.91
N SER A 170 6.20 -26.26 -2.08
CA SER A 170 6.16 -27.54 -2.79
C SER A 170 5.33 -28.59 -2.06
N ARG A 171 5.28 -28.58 -0.71
CA ARG A 171 4.48 -29.52 0.08
C ARG A 171 3.00 -29.13 0.21
N HIS A 172 2.71 -27.83 0.19
CA HIS A 172 1.36 -27.32 0.48
C HIS A 172 0.69 -26.68 -0.75
N GLY A 173 1.38 -26.61 -1.88
CA GLY A 173 0.97 -25.86 -3.07
C GLY A 173 0.83 -24.36 -2.82
N LEU A 174 0.17 -23.69 -3.74
CA LEU A 174 -0.29 -22.30 -3.65
C LEU A 174 -1.22 -22.07 -2.45
N SER A 175 -1.86 -23.12 -1.94
CA SER A 175 -2.69 -23.06 -0.74
C SER A 175 -1.90 -22.65 0.52
N TRP A 176 -0.56 -22.74 0.48
CA TRP A 176 0.34 -22.22 1.51
C TRP A 176 0.15 -20.71 1.76
N PHE A 177 -0.23 -19.94 0.74
CA PHE A 177 -0.59 -18.54 0.93
C PHE A 177 -1.97 -18.44 1.60
N LYS A 178 -1.96 -18.31 2.93
CA LYS A 178 -3.18 -18.34 3.77
C LYS A 178 -4.09 -17.12 3.61
N SER A 179 -3.54 -15.94 3.35
CA SER A 179 -4.26 -14.67 3.24
C SER A 179 -3.42 -13.63 2.50
N SER A 180 -4.02 -12.50 2.09
CA SER A 180 -3.23 -11.41 1.49
C SER A 180 -2.25 -10.77 2.47
N GLN A 181 -2.50 -10.83 3.80
CA GLN A 181 -1.53 -10.36 4.79
C GLN A 181 -0.32 -11.29 4.86
N HIS A 182 -0.55 -12.61 4.89
CA HIS A 182 0.55 -13.58 4.83
C HIS A 182 1.36 -13.39 3.54
N PHE A 183 0.70 -13.21 2.40
CA PHE A 183 1.35 -12.91 1.13
C PHE A 183 2.24 -11.65 1.22
N LYS A 184 1.72 -10.54 1.73
CA LYS A 184 2.49 -9.30 1.89
C LYS A 184 3.71 -9.48 2.81
N ASN A 185 3.53 -10.17 3.95
CA ASN A 185 4.61 -10.40 4.91
C ASN A 185 5.75 -11.20 4.26
N VAL A 186 5.43 -12.23 3.48
CA VAL A 186 6.43 -13.03 2.75
C VAL A 186 7.26 -12.16 1.81
N PHE A 187 6.63 -11.27 1.04
CA PHE A 187 7.37 -10.37 0.13
C PHE A 187 8.03 -9.18 0.82
N HIS A 188 7.65 -8.88 2.07
CA HIS A 188 8.37 -7.92 2.91
C HIS A 188 9.64 -8.54 3.49
N GLU A 189 9.57 -9.78 3.98
CA GLU A 189 10.71 -10.55 4.50
C GLU A 189 11.66 -10.98 3.38
N HIS A 190 11.12 -11.29 2.20
CA HIS A 190 11.86 -11.76 1.03
C HIS A 190 11.55 -10.89 -0.20
N PRO A 191 12.08 -9.64 -0.23
CA PRO A 191 11.84 -8.74 -1.34
C PRO A 191 12.48 -9.26 -2.62
N ILE A 192 11.68 -9.26 -3.70
CA ILE A 192 12.12 -9.56 -5.07
C ILE A 192 12.31 -8.26 -5.85
N GLU A 193 13.19 -8.27 -6.86
CA GLU A 193 13.41 -7.13 -7.74
C GLU A 193 12.19 -6.88 -8.64
N ASP A 194 11.27 -6.06 -8.16
CA ASP A 194 10.03 -5.72 -8.85
C ASP A 194 9.59 -4.30 -8.49
N ARG A 195 10.26 -3.31 -9.10
CA ARG A 195 10.11 -1.88 -8.78
C ARG A 195 8.65 -1.41 -8.74
N ASN A 196 7.82 -1.95 -9.63
CA ASN A 196 6.41 -1.58 -9.77
C ASN A 196 5.45 -2.63 -9.18
N LYS A 197 5.95 -3.63 -8.45
CA LYS A 197 5.17 -4.74 -7.87
C LYS A 197 4.30 -5.49 -8.89
N VAL A 198 4.71 -5.53 -10.16
CA VAL A 198 3.95 -6.15 -11.27
C VAL A 198 3.91 -7.68 -11.12
N LEU A 199 5.02 -8.30 -10.75
CA LEU A 199 5.13 -9.74 -10.52
C LEU A 199 4.28 -10.16 -9.32
N GLN A 200 4.40 -9.44 -8.21
CA GLN A 200 3.62 -9.71 -7.00
C GLN A 200 2.11 -9.55 -7.26
N SER A 201 1.73 -8.48 -7.98
CA SER A 201 0.34 -8.23 -8.37
C SER A 201 -0.22 -9.34 -9.27
N ALA A 202 0.58 -9.83 -10.22
CA ALA A 202 0.19 -10.92 -11.09
C ALA A 202 -0.04 -12.23 -10.32
N LEU A 203 0.88 -12.61 -9.43
CA LEU A 203 0.72 -13.80 -8.59
C LEU A 203 -0.49 -13.68 -7.67
N LEU A 204 -0.67 -12.52 -7.03
CA LEU A 204 -1.83 -12.26 -6.18
C LEU A 204 -3.14 -12.37 -6.98
N SER A 205 -3.17 -11.94 -8.24
CA SER A 205 -4.35 -12.05 -9.10
C SER A 205 -4.70 -13.51 -9.41
N VAL A 206 -3.71 -14.35 -9.70
CA VAL A 206 -3.92 -15.80 -9.89
C VAL A 206 -4.42 -16.45 -8.60
N LEU A 207 -3.85 -16.09 -7.44
CA LEU A 207 -4.30 -16.58 -6.14
C LEU A 207 -5.73 -16.14 -5.80
N ARG A 208 -6.15 -14.94 -6.23
CA ARG A 208 -7.52 -14.43 -6.03
C ARG A 208 -8.57 -15.25 -6.76
N VAL A 209 -8.28 -15.68 -7.99
CA VAL A 209 -9.17 -16.55 -8.76
C VAL A 209 -9.31 -17.92 -8.09
N ASN A 210 -8.19 -18.50 -7.67
CA ASN A 210 -8.19 -19.87 -7.12
C ASN A 210 -8.64 -19.96 -5.65
N TYR A 211 -8.44 -18.90 -4.88
CA TYR A 211 -8.75 -18.86 -3.45
C TYR A 211 -9.53 -17.58 -3.07
N PRO A 212 -10.73 -17.35 -3.66
CA PRO A 212 -11.45 -16.08 -3.54
C PRO A 212 -11.86 -15.75 -2.10
N LYS A 213 -12.13 -16.76 -1.27
CA LYS A 213 -12.43 -16.59 0.16
C LYS A 213 -11.21 -16.10 0.97
N ARG A 214 -9.99 -16.44 0.56
CA ARG A 214 -8.74 -16.11 1.27
C ARG A 214 -8.15 -14.77 0.82
N PHE A 215 -8.40 -14.39 -0.43
CA PHE A 215 -7.91 -13.16 -1.04
C PHE A 215 -9.06 -12.26 -1.48
N SER A 216 -10.14 -12.21 -0.69
CA SER A 216 -11.31 -11.39 -0.98
C SER A 216 -10.89 -9.93 -1.19
N THR A 217 -11.32 -9.36 -2.31
CA THR A 217 -11.01 -7.97 -2.63
C THR A 217 -11.97 -7.07 -1.86
N VAL A 218 -11.47 -6.20 -1.00
CA VAL A 218 -12.31 -5.20 -0.33
C VAL A 218 -12.23 -3.92 -1.15
N LYS A 219 -13.39 -3.45 -1.61
CA LYS A 219 -13.50 -2.22 -2.41
C LYS A 219 -14.39 -1.23 -1.69
N ILE A 220 -14.03 0.04 -1.75
CA ILE A 220 -14.95 1.12 -1.40
C ILE A 220 -15.62 1.57 -2.69
N ALA A 221 -16.94 1.52 -2.72
CA ALA A 221 -17.74 2.00 -3.84
C ALA A 221 -18.10 3.47 -3.62
N ILE A 222 -17.93 4.28 -4.66
CA ILE A 222 -18.37 5.67 -4.69
C ILE A 222 -18.93 6.00 -6.07
N ASN A 223 -20.20 6.36 -6.11
CA ASN A 223 -20.93 6.61 -7.35
C ASN A 223 -20.77 5.44 -8.35
N ARG A 224 -20.21 5.67 -9.54
CA ARG A 224 -19.94 4.63 -10.57
C ARG A 224 -18.49 4.12 -10.56
N LYS A 225 -17.71 4.41 -9.52
CA LYS A 225 -16.30 4.01 -9.39
C LYS A 225 -16.08 3.25 -8.10
N SER A 226 -14.96 2.54 -8.04
CA SER A 226 -14.54 1.82 -6.85
C SER A 226 -13.03 1.90 -6.69
N ILE A 227 -12.54 1.86 -5.46
CA ILE A 227 -11.11 1.74 -5.14
C ILE A 227 -10.87 0.44 -4.37
N ASP A 228 -9.93 -0.38 -4.84
CA ASP A 228 -9.45 -1.56 -4.11
C ASP A 228 -8.67 -1.07 -2.89
N VAL A 229 -9.15 -1.42 -1.70
CA VAL A 229 -8.58 -1.12 -0.37
C VAL A 229 -8.35 -2.40 0.43
N THR A 230 -8.21 -3.54 -0.25
CA THR A 230 -7.95 -4.84 0.38
C THR A 230 -6.75 -4.79 1.31
N ASP A 231 -5.76 -3.98 0.94
CA ASP A 231 -4.55 -3.79 1.69
C ASP A 231 -4.78 -3.11 3.04
N LEU A 232 -5.61 -2.06 3.06
CA LEU A 232 -6.02 -1.34 4.26
C LEU A 232 -7.06 -2.11 5.08
N ALA A 233 -7.96 -2.84 4.44
CA ALA A 233 -9.02 -3.59 5.12
C ALA A 233 -8.50 -4.68 6.05
N GLN A 234 -7.29 -5.19 5.78
CA GLN A 234 -6.67 -6.26 6.57
C GLN A 234 -6.06 -5.76 7.87
N SER A 235 -5.50 -4.55 7.88
CA SER A 235 -4.97 -3.91 9.08
C SER A 235 -6.05 -3.10 9.80
N GLU A 236 -6.91 -2.42 9.04
CA GLU A 236 -7.78 -1.35 9.52
C GLU A 236 -9.24 -1.51 9.04
N PRO A 237 -9.96 -2.56 9.47
CA PRO A 237 -11.34 -2.81 9.01
C PRO A 237 -12.32 -1.72 9.44
N VAL A 238 -12.08 -1.05 10.57
CA VAL A 238 -12.92 0.06 11.07
C VAL A 238 -12.79 1.27 10.14
N LEU A 239 -11.56 1.61 9.73
CA LEU A 239 -11.29 2.68 8.77
C LEU A 239 -12.07 2.47 7.47
N ILE A 240 -12.13 1.25 6.94
CA ILE A 240 -12.84 0.97 5.68
C ILE A 240 -14.34 1.21 5.83
N LYS A 241 -14.95 0.79 6.95
CA LYS A 241 -16.37 1.04 7.22
C LYS A 241 -16.66 2.54 7.28
N GLN A 242 -15.81 3.31 7.96
CA GLN A 242 -15.94 4.76 8.06
C GLN A 242 -15.77 5.45 6.70
N LEU A 243 -14.76 5.06 5.93
CA LEU A 243 -14.55 5.60 4.58
C LEU A 243 -15.73 5.28 3.64
N GLN A 244 -16.31 4.09 3.72
CA GLN A 244 -17.52 3.75 2.97
C GLN A 244 -18.71 4.61 3.40
N ALA A 245 -18.92 4.82 4.70
CA ALA A 245 -19.97 5.70 5.21
C ALA A 245 -19.79 7.15 4.71
N VAL A 246 -18.55 7.65 4.66
CA VAL A 246 -18.26 8.97 4.10
C VAL A 246 -18.50 9.01 2.59
N ALA A 247 -18.09 7.98 1.85
CA ALA A 247 -18.37 7.86 0.40
C ALA A 247 -19.89 7.92 0.11
N ASP A 248 -20.69 7.40 1.02
CA ASP A 248 -22.15 7.37 0.95
C ASP A 248 -22.85 8.65 1.43
N SER A 249 -22.10 9.64 1.92
CA SER A 249 -22.65 10.93 2.35
C SER A 249 -23.17 11.78 1.19
N ALA A 250 -24.14 12.65 1.49
CA ALA A 250 -24.77 13.57 0.54
C ALA A 250 -23.72 14.34 -0.31
N LYS A 251 -22.68 14.86 0.36
CA LYS A 251 -21.58 15.58 -0.27
C LYS A 251 -20.90 14.79 -1.39
N PHE A 252 -20.55 13.52 -1.13
CA PHE A 252 -19.80 12.69 -2.07
C PHE A 252 -20.68 12.03 -3.14
N LYS A 253 -21.98 11.90 -2.87
CA LYS A 253 -23.01 11.53 -3.86
C LYS A 253 -23.38 12.63 -4.84
N GLY A 254 -22.90 13.86 -4.61
CA GLY A 254 -23.20 15.02 -5.45
C GLY A 254 -24.50 15.72 -5.11
N ASP A 255 -25.09 15.39 -3.96
CA ASP A 255 -26.17 16.19 -3.39
C ASP A 255 -25.59 17.55 -2.95
N LEU A 256 -26.45 18.57 -2.81
CA LEU A 256 -26.05 19.95 -2.50
C LEU A 256 -25.28 20.67 -3.62
N GLU A 257 -25.69 20.45 -4.88
CA GLU A 257 -25.10 21.09 -6.08
C GLU A 257 -23.62 20.73 -6.33
N HIS A 258 -23.13 19.67 -5.67
CA HIS A 258 -21.75 19.23 -5.84
C HIS A 258 -21.58 18.41 -7.13
N ASN A 259 -20.51 18.72 -7.88
CA ASN A 259 -20.18 17.97 -9.09
C ASN A 259 -19.71 16.54 -8.72
N ILE A 260 -20.47 15.53 -9.15
CA ILE A 260 -20.24 14.10 -8.87
C ILE A 260 -18.83 13.66 -9.31
N GLU A 261 -18.38 14.05 -10.50
CA GLU A 261 -17.08 13.65 -11.02
C GLU A 261 -15.94 14.23 -10.18
N ALA A 262 -16.08 15.49 -9.76
CA ALA A 262 -15.11 16.16 -8.91
C ALA A 262 -15.06 15.52 -7.51
N MET A 263 -16.21 15.26 -6.89
CA MET A 263 -16.28 14.62 -5.57
C MET A 263 -15.71 13.20 -5.60
N THR A 264 -16.05 12.44 -6.63
CA THR A 264 -15.49 11.10 -6.84
C THR A 264 -13.97 11.14 -6.94
N ARG A 265 -13.42 12.06 -7.74
CA ARG A 265 -11.96 12.20 -7.90
C ARG A 265 -11.28 12.59 -6.60
N ARG A 266 -11.85 13.56 -5.86
CA ARG A 266 -11.33 14.02 -4.57
C ARG A 266 -11.33 12.89 -3.55
N PHE A 267 -12.42 12.15 -3.41
CA PHE A 267 -12.50 11.01 -2.50
C PHE A 267 -11.43 9.96 -2.80
N LEU A 268 -11.29 9.54 -4.06
CA LEU A 268 -10.28 8.55 -4.47
C LEU A 268 -8.85 9.03 -4.17
N ALA A 269 -8.57 10.32 -4.39
CA ALA A 269 -7.28 10.91 -4.04
C ALA A 269 -7.03 10.91 -2.52
N ILE A 270 -8.05 11.21 -1.71
CA ILE A 270 -7.94 11.19 -0.24
C ILE A 270 -7.68 9.77 0.27
N VAL A 271 -8.41 8.76 -0.23
CA VAL A 271 -8.17 7.35 0.15
C VAL A 271 -6.73 6.93 -0.19
N THR A 272 -6.20 7.40 -1.32
CA THR A 272 -4.80 7.16 -1.72
C THR A 272 -3.82 7.86 -0.76
N SER A 273 -4.13 9.09 -0.32
CA SER A 273 -3.33 9.80 0.69
C SER A 273 -3.36 9.11 2.04
N ILE A 274 -4.52 8.64 2.50
CA ILE A 274 -4.67 7.86 3.73
C ILE A 274 -3.87 6.56 3.65
N ARG A 275 -3.93 5.86 2.51
CA ARG A 275 -3.13 4.65 2.29
C ARG A 275 -1.64 4.91 2.47
N ARG A 276 -1.11 5.91 1.78
CA ARG A 276 0.30 6.28 1.88
C ARG A 276 0.68 6.66 3.32
N PHE A 277 -0.17 7.43 3.99
CA PHE A 277 0.09 7.82 5.38
C PHE A 277 0.09 6.60 6.32
N SER A 278 -0.79 5.61 6.08
CA SER A 278 -0.80 4.35 6.82
C SER A 278 0.44 3.48 6.55
N GLU A 279 1.05 3.57 5.37
CA GLU A 279 2.32 2.89 5.08
C GLU A 279 3.49 3.54 5.84
N GLU A 280 3.51 4.87 5.93
CA GLU A 280 4.51 5.63 6.70
C GLU A 280 4.30 5.48 8.22
N LYS A 281 3.05 5.31 8.67
CA LYS A 281 2.64 5.16 10.07
C LYS A 281 1.65 4.00 10.25
N PRO A 282 2.15 2.76 10.44
CA PRO A 282 1.31 1.55 10.50
C PRO A 282 0.22 1.57 11.59
N ASP A 283 0.47 2.20 12.73
CA ASP A 283 -0.47 2.23 13.86
C ASP A 283 -1.42 3.45 13.84
N ALA A 284 -1.37 4.29 12.79
CA ALA A 284 -2.12 5.55 12.72
C ALA A 284 -3.64 5.36 12.90
N PHE A 285 -4.19 4.31 12.33
CA PHE A 285 -5.65 4.09 12.24
C PHE A 285 -6.14 2.94 13.11
N LYS A 286 -5.22 2.30 13.85
CA LYS A 286 -5.49 1.10 14.63
C LYS A 286 -6.66 1.30 15.57
N GLU A 287 -7.54 0.30 15.61
CA GLU A 287 -8.75 0.19 16.46
C GLU A 287 -9.88 1.19 16.18
N HIS A 288 -9.59 2.46 15.93
CA HIS A 288 -10.60 3.52 15.85
C HIS A 288 -10.66 4.26 14.50
N GLY A 289 -9.81 3.90 13.54
CA GLY A 289 -9.84 4.46 12.19
C GLY A 289 -9.71 5.99 12.16
N LEU A 290 -10.64 6.66 11.48
CA LEU A 290 -10.67 8.13 11.36
C LEU A 290 -10.87 8.86 12.69
N ASP A 291 -11.42 8.20 13.73
CA ASP A 291 -11.62 8.83 15.04
C ASP A 291 -10.29 9.13 15.74
N ASN A 292 -9.20 8.43 15.37
CA ASN A 292 -7.85 8.74 15.85
C ASN A 292 -7.37 10.15 15.45
N PHE A 293 -7.98 10.79 14.44
CA PHE A 293 -7.67 12.19 14.13
C PHE A 293 -8.14 13.16 15.21
N LYS A 294 -9.16 12.82 16.00
CA LYS A 294 -9.63 13.62 17.14
C LYS A 294 -8.89 13.27 18.43
N ALA A 295 -8.45 12.02 18.57
CA ALA A 295 -7.76 11.54 19.76
C ALA A 295 -6.48 12.34 20.08
N ASN A 296 -6.10 12.35 21.36
CA ASN A 296 -4.86 12.96 21.86
C ASN A 296 -4.64 14.41 21.37
N ASN A 297 -5.68 15.24 21.45
CA ASN A 297 -5.65 16.65 21.01
C ASN A 297 -5.17 16.80 19.55
N PHE A 298 -5.79 16.04 18.64
CA PHE A 298 -5.52 16.08 17.20
C PHE A 298 -4.07 15.77 16.81
N SER A 299 -3.38 14.92 17.58
CA SER A 299 -1.97 14.57 17.33
C SER A 299 -1.76 13.98 15.93
N LEU A 300 -2.61 13.03 15.53
CA LEU A 300 -2.50 12.39 14.21
C LEU A 300 -2.75 13.40 13.07
N LEU A 301 -3.63 14.37 13.29
CA LEU A 301 -3.92 15.41 12.31
C LEU A 301 -2.73 16.38 12.13
N LYS A 302 -2.03 16.70 13.23
CA LYS A 302 -0.76 17.46 13.21
C LYS A 302 0.32 16.72 12.42
N GLU A 303 0.44 15.41 12.62
CA GLU A 303 1.37 14.57 11.87
C GLU A 303 1.02 14.49 10.38
N ALA A 304 -0.26 14.27 10.05
CA ALA A 304 -0.72 14.25 8.67
C ALA A 304 -0.48 15.59 7.97
N LYS A 305 -0.60 16.73 8.68
CA LYS A 305 -0.26 18.05 8.15
C LYS A 305 1.21 18.19 7.79
N ALA A 306 2.10 17.59 8.56
CA ALA A 306 3.54 17.62 8.30
C ALA A 306 3.94 16.70 7.14
N ALA A 307 3.25 15.56 6.98
CA ALA A 307 3.55 14.56 5.96
C ALA A 307 2.92 14.85 4.59
N LEU A 308 1.70 15.40 4.55
CA LEU A 308 0.93 15.58 3.33
C LEU A 308 1.16 16.96 2.69
N ARG A 309 0.99 17.05 1.36
CA ARG A 309 0.94 18.34 0.68
C ARG A 309 -0.28 19.14 1.12
N LYS A 310 -0.22 20.47 0.98
CA LYS A 310 -1.27 21.39 1.44
C LYS A 310 -2.65 21.07 0.87
N ASP A 311 -2.72 20.75 -0.42
CA ASP A 311 -3.94 20.33 -1.11
C ASP A 311 -4.48 19.01 -0.54
N GLN A 312 -3.61 17.99 -0.43
CA GLN A 312 -3.97 16.68 0.12
C GLN A 312 -4.47 16.77 1.57
N PHE A 313 -3.79 17.57 2.40
CA PHE A 313 -4.20 17.79 3.79
C PHE A 313 -5.53 18.52 3.89
N SER A 314 -5.78 19.51 3.02
CA SER A 314 -7.05 20.25 3.02
C SER A 314 -8.22 19.33 2.66
N GLU A 315 -8.01 18.42 1.70
CA GLU A 315 -8.98 17.41 1.32
C GLU A 315 -9.22 16.37 2.43
N LEU A 316 -8.14 15.91 3.09
CA LEU A 316 -8.23 15.03 4.25
C LEU A 316 -9.03 15.69 5.38
N LEU A 317 -8.74 16.95 5.72
CA LEU A 317 -9.43 17.70 6.77
C LEU A 317 -10.93 17.74 6.52
N LEU A 318 -11.34 18.08 5.30
CA LEU A 318 -12.76 18.11 4.89
C LEU A 318 -13.43 16.73 4.97
N LEU A 319 -12.69 15.64 4.77
CA LEU A 319 -13.19 14.28 4.94
C LEU A 319 -13.36 13.92 6.41
N VAL A 320 -12.40 14.30 7.26
CA VAL A 320 -12.46 14.05 8.71
C VAL A 320 -13.58 14.87 9.35
N GLU A 321 -13.76 16.14 8.99
CA GLU A 321 -14.89 16.96 9.45
C GLU A 321 -16.23 16.32 9.06
N GLN A 322 -16.33 15.79 7.83
CA GLN A 322 -17.54 15.09 7.37
C GLN A 322 -17.81 13.81 8.17
N HIS A 323 -16.75 13.07 8.54
CA HIS A 323 -16.84 11.86 9.35
C HIS A 323 -17.24 12.15 10.79
N LEU A 324 -16.61 13.14 11.43
CA LEU A 324 -16.87 13.50 12.83
C LEU A 324 -18.17 14.28 13.02
N GLY A 325 -18.70 14.90 11.96
CA GLY A 325 -19.90 15.75 12.03
C GLY A 325 -19.67 17.08 12.75
N GLU A 326 -18.41 17.46 12.96
CA GLU A 326 -18.01 18.71 13.63
C GLU A 326 -16.92 19.42 12.81
N LYS A 327 -16.89 20.74 12.94
CA LYS A 327 -15.89 21.58 12.28
C LYS A 327 -14.59 21.52 13.08
N ILE A 328 -13.48 21.27 12.40
CA ILE A 328 -12.15 21.27 13.01
C ILE A 328 -11.52 22.63 12.73
N HIS A 329 -11.16 23.34 13.79
CA HIS A 329 -10.57 24.66 13.64
C HIS A 329 -9.06 24.57 13.47
N ARG A 330 -8.50 25.59 12.81
CA ARG A 330 -7.06 25.65 12.55
C ARG A 330 -6.20 25.55 13.81
N HIS A 331 -6.68 26.08 14.94
CA HIS A 331 -5.95 26.06 16.20
C HIS A 331 -5.90 24.67 16.86
N ASP A 332 -6.77 23.74 16.45
CA ASP A 332 -6.77 22.38 16.98
C ASP A 332 -5.55 21.58 16.50
N TYR A 333 -5.09 21.87 15.28
CA TYR A 333 -4.02 21.12 14.61
C TYR A 333 -2.82 21.97 14.16
N ILE A 334 -2.80 23.28 14.44
CA ILE A 334 -1.64 24.14 14.27
C ILE A 334 -1.11 24.50 15.66
N ALA A 335 0.10 24.06 15.97
CA ALA A 335 0.74 24.36 17.25
C ALA A 335 0.90 25.87 17.47
N HIS A 336 0.74 26.30 18.72
CA HIS A 336 0.95 27.68 19.18
C HIS A 336 0.08 28.74 18.48
N LEU A 337 -1.05 28.33 17.92
CA LEU A 337 -2.05 29.21 17.34
C LEU A 337 -3.15 29.47 18.37
N LEU A 338 -3.10 30.61 19.06
CA LEU A 338 -4.00 30.90 20.19
C LEU A 338 -5.37 31.37 19.70
N PRO A 339 -6.48 30.69 20.06
CA PRO A 339 -7.82 31.03 19.59
C PRO A 339 -8.55 32.07 20.46
N PHE A 340 -9.34 32.94 19.82
CA PHE A 340 -10.22 33.90 20.46
C PHE A 340 -11.59 33.83 19.77
N TYR A 341 -12.63 33.40 20.49
CA TYR A 341 -13.97 33.25 19.90
C TYR A 341 -14.75 34.56 19.95
N PHE A 342 -15.08 35.11 18.78
CA PHE A 342 -15.87 36.33 18.67
C PHE A 342 -17.33 35.97 18.42
N LYS A 343 -18.15 36.00 19.47
CA LYS A 343 -19.59 35.70 19.40
C LYS A 343 -20.32 36.51 18.32
N ARG A 344 -19.96 37.78 18.13
CA ARG A 344 -20.55 38.66 17.09
C ARG A 344 -20.40 38.12 15.66
N TYR A 345 -19.32 37.39 15.40
CA TYR A 345 -19.00 36.87 14.06
C TYR A 345 -19.11 35.33 13.99
N GLU A 346 -19.51 34.69 15.08
CA GLU A 346 -19.55 33.23 15.26
C GLU A 346 -18.28 32.52 14.76
N ASN A 347 -17.11 33.14 15.01
CA ASN A 347 -15.86 32.68 14.45
C ASN A 347 -14.67 32.94 15.38
N PHE A 348 -13.63 32.11 15.23
CA PHE A 348 -12.37 32.27 15.91
C PHE A 348 -11.43 33.19 15.14
N ARG A 349 -10.85 34.17 15.83
CA ARG A 349 -9.62 34.83 15.38
C ARG A 349 -8.47 34.22 16.14
N CYS A 350 -7.35 34.01 15.46
CA CYS A 350 -6.20 33.35 16.06
C CYS A 350 -4.95 34.21 15.95
N ILE A 351 -4.08 34.12 16.95
CA ILE A 351 -2.78 34.78 16.95
C ILE A 351 -1.71 33.69 16.95
N ASP A 352 -0.84 33.75 15.95
CA ASP A 352 0.25 32.79 15.77
C ASP A 352 1.45 33.19 16.63
N TYR A 353 1.84 32.34 17.58
CA TYR A 353 3.00 32.53 18.46
C TYR A 353 4.17 31.58 18.15
N SER A 354 4.14 30.88 17.00
CA SER A 354 5.18 29.91 16.60
C SER A 354 6.61 30.45 16.67
N GLU A 355 6.84 31.70 16.28
CA GLU A 355 8.15 32.37 16.40
C GLU A 355 8.67 32.45 17.84
N ILE A 356 7.77 32.72 18.80
CA ILE A 356 8.11 32.78 20.22
C ILE A 356 8.35 31.37 20.75
N ALA A 357 7.54 30.39 20.34
CA ALA A 357 7.76 28.99 20.70
C ALA A 357 9.14 28.48 20.24
N LEU A 358 9.60 28.89 19.05
CA LEU A 358 10.92 28.54 18.53
C LEU A 358 12.07 29.23 19.28
N THR A 359 11.89 30.47 19.71
CA THR A 359 12.96 31.28 20.32
C THR A 359 13.03 31.18 21.85
N CYS A 360 11.88 31.02 22.51
CA CYS A 360 11.71 30.97 23.96
C CYS A 360 10.59 29.99 24.35
N PRO A 361 10.84 28.66 24.34
CA PRO A 361 9.81 27.65 24.64
C PRO A 361 9.19 27.77 26.04
N SER A 362 9.98 28.13 27.05
CA SER A 362 9.50 28.35 28.43
C SER A 362 8.48 29.47 28.50
N LEU A 363 8.77 30.61 27.85
CA LEU A 363 7.85 31.74 27.76
C LEU A 363 6.55 31.37 27.02
N MET A 364 6.63 30.52 25.99
CA MET A 364 5.44 30.05 25.30
C MET A 364 4.48 29.29 26.23
N LEU A 365 5.00 28.46 27.14
CA LEU A 365 4.17 27.75 28.11
C LEU A 365 3.41 28.72 29.02
N GLU A 366 4.08 29.77 29.50
CA GLU A 366 3.44 30.83 30.29
C GLU A 366 2.36 31.57 29.49
N ILE A 367 2.63 31.86 28.21
CA ILE A 367 1.66 32.51 27.31
C ILE A 367 0.42 31.63 27.10
N GLU A 368 0.59 30.31 26.90
CA GLU A 368 -0.53 29.38 26.76
C GLU A 368 -1.34 29.26 28.04
N GLN A 369 -0.68 29.22 29.20
CA GLN A 369 -1.35 29.21 30.50
C GLN A 369 -2.13 30.51 30.74
N LEU A 370 -1.50 31.65 30.45
CA LEU A 370 -2.12 32.98 30.53
C LEU A 370 -3.35 33.06 29.62
N HIS A 371 -3.23 32.59 28.38
CA HIS A 371 -4.34 32.57 27.42
C HIS A 371 -5.52 31.76 27.93
N ARG A 372 -5.28 30.52 28.40
CA ARG A 372 -6.35 29.65 28.93
C ARG A 372 -7.02 30.27 30.16
N SER A 373 -6.21 30.79 31.10
CA SER A 373 -6.68 31.47 32.32
C SER A 373 -7.56 32.68 31.99
N GLU A 374 -7.07 33.56 31.12
CA GLU A 374 -7.75 34.81 30.80
C GLU A 374 -9.02 34.61 29.95
N ILE A 375 -9.07 33.57 29.12
CA ILE A 375 -10.30 33.17 28.43
C ILE A 375 -11.33 32.63 29.42
N ALA A 376 -10.92 31.78 30.36
CA ALA A 376 -11.83 31.19 31.35
C ALA A 376 -12.43 32.25 32.28
N LEU A 377 -11.62 33.22 32.72
CA LEU A 377 -12.03 34.28 33.62
C LEU A 377 -12.69 35.48 32.90
N LEU A 378 -12.69 35.50 31.57
CA LEU A 378 -13.21 36.63 30.78
C LEU A 378 -14.63 37.09 31.19
N PRO A 379 -15.58 36.21 31.55
CA PRO A 379 -16.91 36.64 32.02
C PRO A 379 -16.90 37.50 33.29
N GLU A 380 -15.84 37.40 34.10
CA GLU A 380 -15.67 38.13 35.37
C GLU A 380 -14.83 39.41 35.20
N LYS A 381 -14.23 39.61 34.03
CA LYS A 381 -13.35 40.75 33.75
C LYS A 381 -14.13 41.95 33.25
N ASN A 382 -13.57 43.14 33.45
CA ASN A 382 -14.11 44.41 32.95
C ASN A 382 -13.78 44.70 31.47
N TYR A 383 -13.33 43.69 30.71
CA TYR A 383 -13.04 43.80 29.28
C TYR A 383 -13.55 42.59 28.51
N ASN A 384 -13.75 42.78 27.21
CA ASN A 384 -14.29 41.76 26.32
C ASN A 384 -13.19 41.02 25.53
N ILE A 385 -13.61 40.05 24.71
CA ILE A 385 -12.71 39.26 23.87
C ILE A 385 -11.92 40.09 22.86
N GLU A 386 -12.47 41.22 22.39
CA GLU A 386 -11.78 42.09 21.42
C GLU A 386 -10.57 42.78 22.07
N THR A 387 -10.75 43.27 23.31
CA THR A 387 -9.66 43.83 24.11
C THR A 387 -8.62 42.77 24.46
N LEU A 388 -9.04 41.57 24.87
CA LEU A 388 -8.11 40.48 25.18
C LEU A 388 -7.28 40.06 23.95
N HIS A 389 -7.94 39.86 22.80
CA HIS A 389 -7.25 39.58 21.53
C HIS A 389 -6.26 40.69 21.16
N THR A 390 -6.63 41.96 21.37
CA THR A 390 -5.75 43.10 21.13
C THR A 390 -4.53 43.06 22.06
N ARG A 391 -4.73 42.79 23.35
CA ARG A 391 -3.64 42.65 24.34
C ARG A 391 -2.67 41.55 23.97
N PHE A 392 -3.13 40.35 23.62
CA PHE A 392 -2.26 39.28 23.13
C PHE A 392 -1.55 39.69 21.82
N SER A 393 -2.24 40.34 20.88
CA SER A 393 -1.60 40.82 19.64
C SER A 393 -0.46 41.80 19.90
N LYS A 394 -0.62 42.65 20.93
CA LYS A 394 0.38 43.63 21.36
C LYS A 394 1.49 42.98 22.19
N LEU A 395 1.15 42.02 23.02
CA LEU A 395 2.09 41.23 23.82
C LEU A 395 3.06 40.48 22.90
N LYS A 396 2.57 39.81 21.85
CA LYS A 396 3.43 39.19 20.84
C LYS A 396 4.47 40.17 20.30
N ARG A 397 4.03 41.36 19.88
CA ARG A 397 4.92 42.38 19.30
C ARG A 397 5.92 42.93 20.34
N LEU A 398 5.49 43.08 21.59
CA LEU A 398 6.36 43.49 22.68
C LEU A 398 7.48 42.48 22.92
N ILE A 399 7.12 41.19 22.96
CA ILE A 399 8.07 40.10 23.15
C ILE A 399 9.09 40.10 22.00
N VAL A 400 8.61 40.04 20.76
CA VAL A 400 9.47 39.91 19.57
C VAL A 400 10.35 41.14 19.35
N ASN A 401 9.84 42.36 19.56
CA ASN A 401 10.56 43.57 19.16
C ASN A 401 11.38 44.22 20.29
N TYR A 402 11.01 44.00 21.56
CA TYR A 402 11.61 44.75 22.68
C TYR A 402 12.19 43.84 23.76
N LEU A 403 11.47 42.76 24.12
CA LEU A 403 11.87 41.91 25.23
C LEU A 403 12.95 40.90 24.82
N THR A 404 12.67 40.04 23.85
CA THR A 404 13.59 38.98 23.41
C THR A 404 14.89 39.53 22.82
N PRO A 405 14.91 40.59 21.99
CA PRO A 405 16.16 41.10 21.43
C PRO A 405 17.14 41.65 22.47
N ASN A 406 16.63 42.29 23.53
CA ASN A 406 17.45 43.02 24.49
C ASN A 406 17.67 42.26 25.81
N TYR A 407 16.77 41.35 26.17
CA TYR A 407 16.72 40.72 27.49
C TYR A 407 16.57 39.20 27.43
N LYS A 408 17.00 38.58 26.33
CA LYS A 408 16.85 37.13 26.08
C LYS A 408 17.22 36.25 27.27
N LYS A 409 18.35 36.52 27.94
CA LYS A 409 18.83 35.72 29.07
C LYS A 409 17.84 35.74 30.24
N ALA A 410 17.40 36.93 30.64
CA ALA A 410 16.45 37.11 31.74
C ALA A 410 15.08 36.47 31.41
N VAL A 411 14.64 36.55 30.16
CA VAL A 411 13.40 35.90 29.68
C VAL A 411 13.51 34.37 29.74
N LEU A 412 14.65 33.81 29.34
CA LEU A 412 14.86 32.36 29.37
C LEU A 412 14.93 31.82 30.80
N GLU A 413 15.55 32.58 31.72
CA GLU A 413 15.73 32.18 33.13
C GLU A 413 14.46 32.40 33.98
N HIS A 414 13.69 33.46 33.71
CA HIS A 414 12.61 33.91 34.61
C HIS A 414 11.27 34.18 33.92
N GLY A 415 11.14 33.93 32.61
CA GLY A 415 9.85 34.12 31.91
C GLY A 415 9.33 35.55 32.00
N PHE A 416 8.02 35.73 32.23
CA PHE A 416 7.45 37.06 32.46
C PHE A 416 7.83 37.70 33.80
N LEU A 417 8.28 36.91 34.79
CA LEU A 417 8.68 37.43 36.09
C LEU A 417 9.88 38.39 35.99
N CYS A 418 10.69 38.27 34.93
CA CYS A 418 11.82 39.19 34.69
C CYS A 418 11.38 40.66 34.61
N LEU A 419 10.12 40.94 34.25
CA LEU A 419 9.59 42.31 34.21
C LEU A 419 9.43 42.93 35.60
N GLY A 420 9.25 42.12 36.65
CA GLY A 420 9.10 42.56 38.04
C GLY A 420 10.42 42.62 38.82
N MET A 421 11.48 42.00 38.32
CA MET A 421 12.78 41.89 39.01
C MET A 421 13.53 43.22 39.07
N ASP A 422 14.47 43.32 40.01
CA ASP A 422 15.40 44.46 40.16
C ASP A 422 14.70 45.84 40.10
N GLN A 423 13.65 46.00 40.93
CA GLN A 423 12.81 47.21 40.96
C GLN A 423 12.20 47.57 39.59
N SER A 424 11.82 46.54 38.84
CA SER A 424 11.23 46.64 37.49
C SER A 424 12.15 47.33 36.48
N SER A 425 13.46 47.10 36.58
CA SER A 425 14.48 47.73 35.72
C SER A 425 14.24 47.45 34.22
N ILE A 426 13.97 46.19 33.86
CA ILE A 426 13.66 45.78 32.48
C ILE A 426 12.37 46.46 32.00
N GLN A 427 11.35 46.52 32.85
CA GLN A 427 10.08 47.17 32.51
C GLN A 427 10.26 48.67 32.21
N LYS A 428 10.99 49.38 33.08
CA LYS A 428 11.31 50.81 32.92
C LYS A 428 12.08 51.04 31.62
N ALA A 429 13.09 50.22 31.35
CA ALA A 429 13.88 50.32 30.13
C ALA A 429 13.03 50.10 28.86
N ILE A 430 12.09 49.16 28.88
CA ILE A 430 11.15 48.97 27.75
C ILE A 430 10.23 50.19 27.60
N PHE A 431 9.72 50.79 28.70
CA PHE A 431 8.92 52.01 28.61
C PHE A 431 9.71 53.20 28.02
N GLU A 432 10.99 53.34 28.38
CA GLU A 432 11.88 54.35 27.79
C GLU A 432 12.12 54.10 26.30
N GLN A 433 12.35 52.84 25.90
CA GLN A 433 12.47 52.47 24.49
C GLN A 433 11.18 52.79 23.70
N LEU A 434 10.01 52.48 24.26
CA LEU A 434 8.72 52.81 23.64
C LEU A 434 8.55 54.33 23.51
N GLN A 435 8.90 55.09 24.54
CA GLN A 435 8.82 56.55 24.50
C GLN A 435 9.77 57.14 23.46
N SER A 436 11.00 56.63 23.38
CA SER A 436 11.99 57.01 22.36
C SER A 436 11.47 56.68 20.96
N ALA A 437 10.89 55.50 20.77
CA ALA A 437 10.31 55.05 19.50
C ALA A 437 9.12 55.94 19.04
N VAL A 438 8.30 56.43 19.97
CA VAL A 438 7.25 57.41 19.69
C VAL A 438 7.84 58.77 19.31
N LYS A 439 8.84 59.26 20.08
CA LYS A 439 9.51 60.56 19.82
C LYS A 439 10.20 60.57 18.46
N SER A 440 10.85 59.46 18.09
CA SER A 440 11.49 59.28 16.78
C SER A 440 10.51 59.02 15.63
N LYS A 441 9.20 58.95 15.91
CA LYS A 441 8.12 58.62 14.96
C LYS A 441 8.23 57.23 14.32
N SER A 442 9.05 56.34 14.87
CA SER A 442 9.12 54.94 14.44
C SER A 442 7.84 54.16 14.75
N ILE A 443 7.10 54.57 15.79
CA ILE A 443 5.74 54.08 16.09
C ILE A 443 4.81 55.26 16.41
N SER A 444 3.51 55.08 16.20
CA SER A 444 2.51 56.10 16.54
C SER A 444 2.28 56.19 18.06
N ILE A 445 1.84 57.37 18.52
CA ILE A 445 1.46 57.61 19.94
C ILE A 445 0.44 56.56 20.42
N ARG A 446 -0.59 56.27 19.60
CA ARG A 446 -1.61 55.25 19.91
C ARG A 446 -0.99 53.85 20.06
N SER A 447 0.03 53.51 19.27
CA SER A 447 0.72 52.23 19.40
C SER A 447 1.56 52.15 20.67
N GLY A 448 2.31 53.21 20.99
CA GLY A 448 3.08 53.28 22.24
C GLY A 448 2.20 53.19 23.49
N ALA A 449 1.06 53.90 23.50
CA ALA A 449 0.08 53.81 24.57
C ALA A 449 -0.49 52.39 24.74
N SER A 450 -0.86 51.75 23.63
CA SER A 450 -1.39 50.38 23.62
C SER A 450 -0.38 49.34 24.11
N TYR A 451 0.90 49.47 23.74
CA TYR A 451 1.98 48.63 24.26
C TYR A 451 2.18 48.81 25.76
N THR A 452 2.19 50.07 26.23
CA THR A 452 2.31 50.39 27.66
C THR A 452 1.14 49.79 28.46
N GLU A 453 -0.08 49.90 27.94
CA GLU A 453 -1.27 49.31 28.56
C GLU A 453 -1.19 47.78 28.63
N THR A 454 -0.72 47.13 27.56
CA THR A 454 -0.55 45.67 27.56
C THR A 454 0.49 45.21 28.57
N MET A 455 1.61 45.91 28.72
CA MET A 455 2.58 45.59 29.77
C MET A 455 1.98 45.79 31.17
N ARG A 456 1.24 46.87 31.40
CA ARG A 456 0.57 47.10 32.69
C ARG A 456 -0.44 46.00 33.00
N TRP A 457 -1.25 45.61 32.02
CA TRP A 457 -2.18 44.49 32.15
C TRP A 457 -1.47 43.19 32.50
N LEU A 458 -0.38 42.86 31.82
CA LEU A 458 0.40 41.66 32.13
C LEU A 458 0.89 41.65 33.58
N MET A 459 1.29 42.80 34.12
CA MET A 459 1.78 42.92 35.51
C MET A 459 0.66 42.89 36.57
N THR A 460 -0.61 43.02 36.16
CA THR A 460 -1.75 42.91 37.10
C THR A 460 -2.26 41.49 37.25
N ILE A 461 -1.76 40.57 36.43
CA ILE A 461 -2.04 39.14 36.46
C ILE A 461 -0.90 38.49 37.25
#